data_AF-A0A7C9J6D8-F1
#
_entry.id   AF-A0A7C9J6D8-F1
#
_cell.length_a   1.000
_cell.length_b   1.000
_cell.length_c   1.000
_cell.angle_alpha   90.00
_cell.angle_beta   90.00
_cell.angle_gamma   90.00
#
_symmetry.space_group_name_H-M   'P 1'
#
loop_
_entity.id
_entity.type
_entity.pdbx_description
1 polymer ?
#
loop_
_entity_poly.entity_id
_entity_poly.type
_entity_poly.pdbx_seq_one_letter_code
_entity_poly.pdbx_strand_id
1 'polypeptide(L)'
;MATVIRHNGSLTTAELAALALSLAHLGAGPQSVTARRGLRHALDHIELRELDDDVIATTLSTLTTPLSPDVARRARAVAQAITSRLVVRIHYLDAAGNLSVRDVEPVTCLVHREHWYLAGWCRMRRGIRAFRFDRIISVESTDIPARPHLPERFLPFQRRSKTAA
;
A
#
# COMPACT_ATOMS: atom_id res chain seq x y z
N MET A 1 -19.91 -27.07 -11.68
CA MET A 1 -19.37 -27.05 -10.30
C MET A 1 -17.88 -26.82 -10.38
N ALA A 2 -17.38 -25.66 -9.96
CA ALA A 2 -15.95 -25.35 -10.07
C ALA A 2 -15.22 -25.89 -8.83
N THR A 3 -14.25 -26.76 -9.04
CA THR A 3 -13.38 -27.29 -7.98
C THR A 3 -12.40 -26.20 -7.55
N VAL A 4 -12.53 -25.72 -6.32
CA VAL A 4 -11.57 -24.81 -5.69
C VAL A 4 -10.44 -25.66 -5.12
N ILE A 5 -9.25 -25.54 -5.72
CA ILE A 5 -8.02 -26.15 -5.17
C ILE A 5 -7.69 -25.40 -3.87
N ARG A 6 -7.75 -26.10 -2.72
CA ARG A 6 -7.26 -25.56 -1.45
C ARG A 6 -5.74 -25.61 -1.47
N HIS A 7 -5.09 -24.46 -1.54
CA HIS A 7 -3.64 -24.38 -1.38
C HIS A 7 -3.31 -24.55 0.11
N ASN A 8 -2.74 -25.70 0.49
CA ASN A 8 -2.44 -26.05 1.88
C ASN A 8 -1.13 -25.41 2.40
N GLY A 9 -0.70 -24.28 1.82
CA GLY A 9 0.54 -23.60 2.16
C GLY A 9 0.28 -22.32 2.94
N SER A 10 1.14 -22.01 3.92
CA SER A 10 1.18 -20.69 4.56
C SER A 10 1.57 -19.64 3.52
N LEU A 11 0.74 -18.61 3.35
CA LEU A 11 1.12 -17.46 2.52
C LEU A 11 2.29 -16.74 3.18
N THR A 12 3.35 -16.47 2.42
CA THR A 12 4.44 -15.62 2.89
C THR A 12 3.95 -14.19 3.09
N THR A 13 4.64 -13.42 3.94
CA THR A 13 4.34 -11.99 4.16
C THR A 13 4.36 -11.17 2.85
N ALA A 14 5.22 -11.54 1.90
CA ALA A 14 5.31 -10.90 0.59
C ALA A 14 4.09 -11.21 -0.29
N GLU A 15 3.61 -12.46 -0.30
CA GLU A 15 2.42 -12.86 -1.04
C GLU A 15 1.15 -12.22 -0.45
N LEU A 16 1.05 -12.17 0.88
CA LEU A 16 -0.03 -11.44 1.56
C LEU A 16 0.00 -9.96 1.19
N ALA A 17 1.17 -9.31 1.20
CA ALA A 17 1.31 -7.92 0.81
C ALA A 17 0.95 -7.67 -0.66
N ALA A 18 1.32 -8.59 -1.57
CA ALA A 18 1.00 -8.51 -2.99
C ALA A 18 -0.51 -8.71 -3.26
N LEU A 19 -1.16 -9.64 -2.57
CA LEU A 19 -2.61 -9.87 -2.63
C LEU A 19 -3.38 -8.69 -2.07
N ALA A 20 -2.95 -8.19 -0.90
CA ALA A 20 -3.48 -7.00 -0.25
C ALA A 20 -3.38 -5.76 -1.15
N LEU A 21 -2.23 -5.56 -1.80
CA LEU A 21 -2.00 -4.47 -2.74
C LEU A 21 -2.92 -4.61 -3.97
N SER A 22 -3.03 -5.82 -4.53
CA SER A 22 -3.93 -6.12 -5.64
C SER A 22 -5.40 -5.85 -5.29
N LEU A 23 -5.80 -6.13 -4.05
CA LEU A 23 -7.14 -5.88 -3.52
C LEU A 23 -7.44 -4.41 -3.25
N ALA A 24 -6.42 -3.64 -2.89
CA ALA A 24 -6.54 -2.18 -2.77
C ALA A 24 -6.85 -1.50 -4.10
N HIS A 25 -6.40 -2.12 -5.20
CA HIS A 25 -6.52 -1.59 -6.56
C HIS A 25 -7.82 -2.03 -7.24
N LEU A 26 -8.36 -3.19 -6.85
CA LEU A 26 -9.74 -3.58 -7.15
C LEU A 26 -10.67 -2.50 -6.57
N GLY A 27 -11.36 -1.75 -7.44
CA GLY A 27 -12.23 -0.63 -7.08
C GLY A 27 -13.42 -0.98 -6.17
N ALA A 28 -14.60 -0.41 -6.43
CA ALA A 28 -15.79 -0.64 -5.60
C ALA A 28 -16.75 -1.72 -6.15
N GLY A 29 -16.34 -2.47 -7.19
CA GLY A 29 -17.21 -3.43 -7.86
C GLY A 29 -17.47 -4.73 -7.07
N PRO A 30 -18.48 -5.53 -7.45
CA PRO A 30 -18.84 -6.77 -6.75
C PRO A 30 -17.66 -7.75 -6.55
N GLN A 31 -16.75 -7.82 -7.53
CA GLN A 31 -15.55 -8.66 -7.47
C GLN A 31 -14.60 -8.23 -6.35
N SER A 32 -14.52 -6.93 -6.07
CA SER A 32 -13.70 -6.40 -4.96
C SER A 32 -14.27 -6.80 -3.60
N VAL A 33 -15.59 -6.87 -3.48
CA VAL A 33 -16.28 -7.29 -2.24
C VAL A 33 -16.02 -8.78 -1.99
N THR A 34 -16.19 -9.62 -3.01
CA THR A 34 -15.93 -11.05 -2.93
C THR A 34 -14.47 -11.34 -2.61
N ALA A 35 -13.54 -10.64 -3.25
CA ALA A 35 -12.12 -10.84 -3.03
C ALA A 35 -11.67 -10.38 -1.63
N ARG A 36 -12.20 -9.26 -1.11
CA ARG A 36 -11.98 -8.83 0.29
C ARG A 36 -12.51 -9.84 1.30
N ARG A 37 -13.70 -10.41 1.04
CA ARG A 37 -14.29 -11.46 1.89
C ARG A 37 -13.43 -12.74 1.87
N GLY A 38 -12.98 -13.16 0.69
CA GLY A 38 -12.10 -14.33 0.54
C GLY A 38 -10.77 -14.16 1.27
N LEU A 39 -10.13 -12.98 1.16
CA LEU A 39 -8.92 -12.68 1.91
C LEU A 39 -9.15 -12.70 3.42
N ARG A 40 -10.25 -12.10 3.90
CA ARG A 40 -10.59 -12.10 5.34
C ARG A 40 -10.72 -13.53 5.87
N HIS A 41 -11.43 -14.40 5.15
CA HIS A 41 -11.51 -15.83 5.47
C HIS A 41 -10.16 -16.55 5.44
N ALA A 42 -9.28 -16.24 4.48
CA ALA A 42 -7.96 -16.85 4.41
C ALA A 42 -7.07 -16.40 5.59
N LEU A 43 -7.18 -15.13 5.98
CA LEU A 43 -6.43 -14.54 7.09
C LEU A 43 -6.88 -15.06 8.46
N ASP A 44 -8.17 -15.34 8.65
CA ASP A 44 -8.70 -15.94 9.89
C ASP A 44 -8.04 -17.28 10.25
N HIS A 45 -7.37 -17.92 9.29
CA HIS A 45 -6.69 -19.21 9.45
C HIS A 45 -5.15 -19.11 9.55
N ILE A 46 -4.57 -17.92 9.46
CA ILE A 46 -3.11 -17.74 9.54
C ILE A 46 -2.74 -17.36 10.98
N GLU A 47 -2.08 -18.26 11.72
CA GLU A 47 -1.42 -17.93 12.99
C GLU A 47 -0.23 -17.00 12.71
N LEU A 48 -0.47 -15.68 12.79
CA LEU A 48 0.56 -14.66 12.57
C LEU A 48 1.46 -14.51 13.80
N ARG A 49 2.15 -15.58 14.19
CA ARG A 49 3.15 -15.55 15.26
C ARG A 49 4.43 -14.90 14.71
N GLU A 50 4.75 -13.70 15.20
CA GLU A 50 6.10 -13.09 15.33
C GLU A 50 6.16 -11.54 15.21
N LEU A 51 5.02 -10.83 15.13
CA LEU A 51 4.96 -9.38 15.42
C LEU A 51 3.88 -9.13 16.47
N ASP A 52 3.85 -7.93 17.07
CA ASP A 52 2.80 -7.53 18.02
C ASP A 52 1.42 -7.75 17.38
N ASP A 53 0.65 -8.72 17.91
CA ASP A 53 -0.57 -9.26 17.31
C ASP A 53 -1.56 -8.14 16.94
N ASP A 54 -1.59 -7.08 17.74
CA ASP A 54 -2.48 -5.93 17.56
C ASP A 54 -2.14 -5.09 16.31
N VAL A 55 -0.84 -4.91 16.01
CA VAL A 55 -0.39 -4.17 14.82
C VAL A 55 -0.72 -4.95 13.55
N ILE A 56 -0.54 -6.27 13.58
CA ILE A 56 -0.90 -7.14 12.47
C ILE A 56 -2.42 -7.11 12.27
N ALA A 57 -3.20 -7.37 13.31
CA ALA A 57 -4.66 -7.38 13.24
C ALA A 57 -5.22 -6.07 12.69
N THR A 58 -4.70 -4.93 13.16
CA THR A 58 -5.09 -3.59 12.68
C THR A 58 -4.73 -3.38 11.20
N THR A 59 -3.53 -3.80 10.79
CA THR A 59 -3.07 -3.71 9.40
C THR A 59 -3.95 -4.56 8.49
N LEU A 60 -4.26 -5.79 8.88
CA LEU A 60 -5.13 -6.71 8.12
C LEU A 60 -6.57 -6.20 8.03
N SER A 61 -7.11 -5.67 9.11
CA SER A 61 -8.44 -5.05 9.13
C SER A 61 -8.52 -3.88 8.15
N THR A 62 -7.48 -3.04 8.12
CA THR A 62 -7.40 -1.88 7.21
C THR A 62 -7.27 -2.31 5.75
N LEU A 63 -6.49 -3.36 5.47
CA LEU A 63 -6.34 -3.94 4.13
C LEU A 63 -7.65 -4.50 3.56
N THR A 64 -8.51 -5.00 4.43
CA THR A 64 -9.78 -5.66 4.05
C THR A 64 -10.99 -4.74 4.15
N THR A 65 -10.78 -3.47 4.51
CA THR A 65 -11.82 -2.44 4.59
C THR A 65 -11.86 -1.60 3.30
N PRO A 66 -13.05 -1.33 2.73
CA PRO A 66 -13.16 -0.47 1.56
C PRO A 66 -12.61 0.94 1.81
N LEU A 67 -11.77 1.42 0.90
CA LEU A 67 -11.34 2.82 0.86
C LEU A 67 -12.51 3.73 0.49
N SER A 68 -12.50 4.97 1.00
CA SER A 68 -13.42 5.98 0.50
C SER A 68 -13.22 6.20 -1.01
N PRO A 69 -14.27 6.57 -1.78
CA PRO A 69 -14.18 6.69 -3.23
C PRO A 69 -13.03 7.61 -3.71
N ASP A 70 -12.80 8.72 -3.00
CA ASP A 70 -11.73 9.67 -3.31
C ASP A 70 -10.34 9.09 -3.04
N VAL A 71 -10.15 8.42 -1.89
CA VAL A 71 -8.89 7.75 -1.58
C VAL A 71 -8.60 6.64 -2.59
N ALA A 72 -9.62 5.84 -2.93
CA ALA A 72 -9.49 4.78 -3.94
C ALA A 72 -9.12 5.34 -5.31
N ARG A 73 -9.69 6.49 -5.71
CA ARG A 73 -9.34 7.17 -6.97
C ARG A 73 -7.88 7.61 -6.97
N ARG A 74 -7.41 8.24 -5.90
CA ARG A 74 -6.01 8.65 -5.74
C ARG A 74 -5.06 7.44 -5.74
N ALA A 75 -5.41 6.37 -5.05
CA ALA A 75 -4.63 5.13 -5.03
C ALA A 75 -4.47 4.52 -6.43
N ARG A 76 -5.55 4.49 -7.24
CA ARG A 76 -5.48 4.05 -8.63
C ARG A 76 -4.58 4.93 -9.50
N ALA A 77 -4.64 6.25 -9.34
CA ALA A 77 -3.76 7.16 -10.08
C ALA A 77 -2.27 6.94 -9.74
N VAL A 78 -1.96 6.77 -8.46
CA VAL A 78 -0.60 6.43 -8.01
C VAL A 78 -0.15 5.08 -8.55
N ALA A 79 -1.01 4.06 -8.48
CA ALA A 79 -0.75 2.73 -9.00
C ALA A 79 -0.36 2.75 -10.48
N GLN A 80 -1.15 3.46 -11.28
CA GLN A 80 -0.89 3.63 -12.69
C GLN A 80 0.47 4.29 -12.92
N ALA A 81 0.81 5.33 -12.15
CA ALA A 81 2.11 5.99 -12.26
C ALA A 81 3.28 5.07 -11.86
N ILE A 82 3.10 4.16 -10.89
CA ILE A 82 4.11 3.14 -10.56
C ILE A 82 4.33 2.23 -11.77
N THR A 83 3.27 1.69 -12.36
CA THR A 83 3.35 0.79 -13.53
C THR A 83 3.96 1.51 -14.74
N SER A 84 3.56 2.75 -14.99
CA SER A 84 4.08 3.59 -16.07
C SER A 84 5.47 4.17 -15.79
N ARG A 85 6.01 3.98 -14.58
CA ARG A 85 7.30 4.55 -14.12
C ARG A 85 7.36 6.07 -14.29
N LEU A 86 6.28 6.75 -13.89
CA LEU A 86 6.15 8.20 -13.96
C LEU A 86 6.14 8.81 -12.57
N VAL A 87 6.69 10.03 -12.47
CA VAL A 87 6.59 10.86 -11.26
C VAL A 87 5.14 11.28 -11.07
N VAL A 88 4.68 11.27 -9.82
CA VAL A 88 3.39 11.87 -9.43
C VAL A 88 3.61 13.19 -8.74
N ARG A 89 2.77 14.16 -9.08
CA ARG A 89 2.61 15.39 -8.31
C ARG A 89 1.44 15.23 -7.36
N ILE A 90 1.68 15.47 -6.07
CA ILE A 90 0.66 15.40 -5.04
C ILE A 90 0.52 16.72 -4.31
N HIS A 91 -0.72 17.10 -3.99
CA HIS A 91 -1.02 18.12 -2.99
C HIS A 91 -1.19 17.43 -1.65
N TYR A 92 -0.27 17.67 -0.73
CA TYR A 92 -0.18 16.96 0.54
C TYR A 92 -0.34 17.91 1.72
N LEU A 93 -1.29 17.57 2.60
CA LEU A 93 -1.51 18.23 3.87
C LEU A 93 -0.72 17.48 4.96
N ASP A 94 0.30 18.11 5.53
CA ASP A 94 1.08 17.45 6.58
C ASP A 94 0.33 17.36 7.92
N ALA A 95 0.97 16.76 8.93
CA ALA A 95 0.37 16.57 10.25
C ALA A 95 0.07 17.90 10.97
N ALA A 96 0.77 18.97 10.62
CA ALA A 96 0.59 20.31 11.18
C ALA A 96 -0.41 21.15 10.36
N GLY A 97 -1.04 20.56 9.33
CA GLY A 97 -1.99 21.27 8.48
C GLY A 97 -1.34 22.12 7.39
N ASN A 98 -0.03 21.99 7.14
CA ASN A 98 0.61 22.75 6.07
C ASN A 98 0.37 22.07 4.73
N LEU A 99 -0.27 22.79 3.82
CA LEU A 99 -0.45 22.33 2.45
C LEU A 99 0.84 22.50 1.66
N SER A 100 1.15 21.51 0.85
CA SER A 100 2.39 21.52 0.10
C SER A 100 2.33 20.67 -1.17
N VAL A 101 3.00 21.10 -2.22
CA VAL A 101 3.11 20.34 -3.48
C VAL A 101 4.37 19.48 -3.43
N ARG A 102 4.26 18.22 -3.82
CA ARG A 102 5.37 17.25 -3.80
C ARG A 102 5.43 16.49 -5.12
N ASP A 103 6.56 16.55 -5.78
CA ASP A 103 6.90 15.61 -6.85
C ASP A 103 7.55 14.38 -6.22
N VAL A 104 6.92 13.23 -6.42
CA VAL A 104 7.28 11.95 -5.81
C VAL A 104 7.51 10.94 -6.90
N GLU A 105 8.64 10.24 -6.85
CA GLU A 105 8.86 9.05 -7.66
C GLU A 105 8.20 7.88 -6.91
N PRO A 106 7.03 7.41 -7.36
CA PRO A 106 6.25 6.44 -6.61
C PRO A 106 6.90 5.07 -6.76
N VAL A 107 6.93 4.31 -5.66
CA VAL A 107 7.57 2.98 -5.61
C VAL A 107 6.55 1.95 -5.15
N THR A 108 6.03 2.21 -3.97
CA THR A 108 5.15 1.41 -3.11
C THR A 108 3.77 1.99 -2.87
N CYS A 109 2.69 1.20 -2.88
CA CYS A 109 1.55 1.47 -1.98
C CYS A 109 1.54 0.40 -0.89
N LEU A 110 1.32 0.80 0.35
CA LEU A 110 1.32 -0.11 1.50
C LEU A 110 0.33 0.33 2.57
N VAL A 111 -0.02 -0.58 3.46
CA VAL A 111 -0.77 -0.26 4.69
C VAL A 111 0.12 -0.44 5.89
N HIS A 112 -0.08 0.44 6.85
CA HIS A 112 0.46 0.28 8.19
C HIS A 112 -0.53 0.79 9.22
N ARG A 113 -0.88 -0.10 10.17
CA ARG A 113 -1.95 0.14 11.13
C ARG A 113 -3.22 0.52 10.38
N GLU A 114 -3.78 1.70 10.66
CA GLU A 114 -5.08 2.16 10.18
C GLU A 114 -5.03 2.92 8.85
N HIS A 115 -3.85 3.07 8.24
CA HIS A 115 -3.67 4.01 7.15
C HIS A 115 -2.98 3.41 5.93
N TRP A 116 -3.44 3.85 4.76
CA TRP A 116 -2.81 3.62 3.48
C TRP A 116 -1.73 4.67 3.23
N TYR A 117 -0.60 4.23 2.69
CA TYR A 117 0.55 5.07 2.36
C TYR A 117 1.02 4.87 0.93
N LEU A 118 1.39 5.97 0.28
CA LEU A 118 2.30 6.00 -0.85
C LEU A 118 3.73 6.10 -0.32
N ALA A 119 4.55 5.09 -0.59
CA ALA A 119 5.99 5.14 -0.32
C ALA A 119 6.74 5.49 -1.62
N GLY A 120 7.61 6.50 -1.55
CA GLY A 120 8.36 6.94 -2.71
C GLY A 120 9.49 7.91 -2.39
N TRP A 121 10.26 8.25 -3.42
CA TRP A 121 11.33 9.24 -3.31
C TRP A 121 10.76 10.64 -3.53
N CYS A 122 10.77 11.45 -2.48
CA CYS A 122 10.33 12.84 -2.56
C CYS A 122 11.47 13.68 -3.14
N ARG A 123 11.28 14.25 -4.34
CA ARG A 123 12.32 15.06 -5.00
C ARG A 123 12.66 16.32 -4.23
N MET A 124 11.64 16.99 -3.68
CA MET A 124 11.83 18.19 -2.88
C MET A 124 12.67 17.94 -1.62
N ARG A 125 12.47 16.80 -0.94
CA ARG A 125 13.21 16.43 0.27
C ARG A 125 14.45 15.59 -0.01
N ARG A 126 14.69 15.21 -1.28
CA ARG A 126 15.79 14.35 -1.72
C ARG A 126 15.93 13.09 -0.86
N GLY A 127 14.80 12.41 -0.63
CA GLY A 127 14.80 11.25 0.25
C GLY A 127 13.51 10.45 0.24
N ILE A 128 13.58 9.26 0.84
CA ILE A 128 12.47 8.34 1.00
C ILE A 128 11.45 8.91 1.98
N ARG A 129 10.18 8.94 1.58
CA ARG A 129 9.06 9.38 2.41
C ARG A 129 7.84 8.50 2.16
N ALA A 130 7.00 8.40 3.20
CA ALA A 130 5.69 7.79 3.14
C ALA A 130 4.63 8.89 3.31
N PHE A 131 3.64 8.92 2.42
CA PHE A 131 2.56 9.90 2.37
C PHE A 131 1.24 9.19 2.63
N ARG A 132 0.51 9.59 3.66
CA ARG A 132 -0.80 8.98 3.94
C ARG A 132 -1.82 9.41 2.89
N PHE A 133 -2.57 8.44 2.36
CA PHE A 133 -3.54 8.69 1.28
C PHE A 133 -4.73 9.56 1.69
N ASP A 134 -5.10 9.56 2.97
CA ASP A 134 -6.15 10.42 3.53
C ASP A 134 -5.72 11.90 3.59
N ARG A 135 -4.42 12.16 3.62
CA ARG A 135 -3.79 13.49 3.61
C ARG A 135 -3.39 13.98 2.22
N ILE A 136 -3.52 13.13 1.20
CA ILE A 136 -3.34 13.54 -0.19
C ILE A 136 -4.65 14.15 -0.68
N ILE A 137 -4.61 15.42 -1.04
CA ILE A 137 -5.77 16.17 -1.55
C ILE A 137 -6.01 15.81 -3.01
N SER A 138 -4.95 15.88 -3.83
CA SER A 138 -4.96 15.52 -5.25
C SER A 138 -3.70 14.77 -5.65
N VAL A 139 -3.82 13.98 -6.73
CA VAL A 139 -2.73 13.24 -7.38
C VAL A 139 -2.85 13.47 -8.87
N GLU A 140 -1.75 13.85 -9.50
CA GLU A 140 -1.62 13.99 -10.94
C GLU A 140 -0.39 13.22 -11.40
N SER A 141 -0.53 12.39 -12.43
CA SER A 141 0.63 11.81 -13.12
C SER A 141 1.28 12.92 -13.93
N THR A 142 2.61 12.97 -13.90
CA THR A 142 3.39 13.84 -14.78
C THR A 142 3.91 13.03 -15.96
N ASP A 143 4.46 13.72 -16.97
CA ASP A 143 5.19 13.08 -18.07
C ASP A 143 6.67 12.83 -17.74
N ILE A 144 7.08 13.06 -16.48
CA ILE A 144 8.48 12.94 -16.07
C ILE A 144 8.75 11.50 -15.64
N PRO A 145 9.78 10.83 -16.20
CA PRO A 145 10.15 9.49 -15.76
C PRO A 145 10.58 9.46 -14.28
N ALA A 146 10.11 8.45 -13.56
CA ALA A 146 10.58 8.09 -12.24
C ALA A 146 11.84 7.23 -12.34
N ARG A 147 12.79 7.41 -11.42
CA ARG A 147 13.97 6.53 -11.37
C ARG A 147 13.56 5.18 -10.79
N PRO A 148 14.17 4.08 -11.25
CA PRO A 148 13.95 2.78 -10.62
C PRO A 148 14.43 2.80 -9.17
N HIS A 149 13.56 2.39 -8.25
CA HIS A 149 13.87 2.23 -6.83
C HIS A 149 13.51 0.82 -6.38
N LEU A 150 14.35 0.22 -5.54
CA LEU A 150 14.08 -1.11 -4.98
C LEU A 150 13.03 -0.99 -3.85
N PRO A 151 11.84 -1.60 -3.97
CA PRO A 151 10.75 -1.45 -2.99
C PRO A 151 11.13 -1.81 -1.56
N GLU A 152 12.03 -2.78 -1.37
CA GLU A 152 12.54 -3.24 -0.07
C GLU A 152 13.18 -2.11 0.74
N ARG A 153 13.79 -1.11 0.09
CA ARG A 153 14.39 0.06 0.74
C ARG A 153 13.36 1.10 1.18
N PHE A 154 12.10 0.93 0.77
CA PHE A 154 11.01 1.89 0.93
C PHE A 154 9.91 1.37 1.86
N LEU A 155 10.15 0.28 2.61
CA LEU A 155 9.28 -0.22 3.66
C LEU A 155 9.65 0.46 4.99
N PRO A 156 8.95 1.53 5.41
CA PRO A 156 9.38 2.36 6.54
C PRO A 156 9.14 1.69 7.91
N PHE A 157 8.50 0.52 7.93
CA PHE A 157 8.11 -0.21 9.13
C PHE A 157 8.84 -1.54 9.30
N GLN A 158 9.72 -1.91 8.37
CA GLN A 158 10.62 -3.04 8.60
C GLN A 158 11.70 -2.58 9.57
N ARG A 159 11.67 -3.09 10.81
CA ARG A 159 12.88 -3.11 11.64
C ARG A 159 13.96 -3.77 10.78
N ARG A 160 15.06 -3.06 10.52
CA ARG A 160 16.29 -3.72 10.07
C ARG A 160 16.57 -4.83 11.09
N SER A 161 16.43 -6.08 10.67
CA SER A 161 17.09 -7.19 11.35
C SER A 161 18.56 -6.77 11.46
N LYS A 162 19.07 -6.62 12.69
CA LYS A 162 20.50 -6.61 12.87
C LYS A 162 20.94 -8.01 12.43
N THR A 163 21.54 -8.12 11.25
CA THR A 163 22.39 -9.25 10.94
C THR A 163 23.43 -9.27 12.06
N ALA A 164 23.28 -10.23 12.98
CA ALA A 164 24.31 -10.55 13.94
C ALA A 164 25.54 -10.95 13.13
N ALA A 165 26.65 -10.24 13.38
CA ALA A 165 27.97 -10.62 12.93
C ALA A 165 28.47 -11.84 13.72
#